data_AF-A0A1W2PP07-F1
#
_entry.id   AF-A0A1W2PP07-F1
#
_cell.length_a   1.000
_cell.length_b   1.000
_cell.length_c   1.000
_cell.angle_alpha   90.00
_cell.angle_beta   90.00
_cell.angle_gamma   90.00
#
_symmetry.space_group_name_H-M   'P 1'
#
loop_
_entity.id
_entity.type
_entity.pdbx_description
1 polymer ?
#
loop_
_entity_poly.entity_id
_entity_poly.type
_entity_poly.pdbx_seq_one_letter_code
_entity_poly.pdbx_strand_id
1 'polypeptide(L)'
;MKRLPLLVVFSTLLNCSYTQNCTKTPCLPNAKCEIRNGIEACYCNMGFSGNGVTICEDDNECGNLTQSCGENANCTNTEGSYYCMCVPGFRSSSNQDRFITNDGTVCIENVNANCHLDNVCIAANINKTLTKIRSIKEPVALLQEVYRNSVTDLSPTDIITYIEILAESSSLLGYKNNTISAKDTLSNSTLTEFVKTVNNFVQRDTFVVWDKLSVNHRRTHLTKLMHTVEQATLRISQSFQKTTEFDTNSTDIALKVFFFDSYNMKHIHPHMNMDGDYINIFPKRKAAYDSNGNVAVAFVYYKSIGPLLSSSDNFLLKPQNYDNSEEEERVISSVISVSMSSNPPTLYELEKITFTLSHRK
;
A
#
# COMPACT_ATOMS: atom_id res chain seq x y z
N MET A 1 42.72 -51.87 -56.39
CA MET A 1 44.17 -52.16 -56.29
C MET A 1 44.97 -50.88 -56.47
N LYS A 2 45.55 -50.33 -55.39
CA LYS A 2 46.98 -50.02 -55.25
C LYS A 2 47.23 -49.34 -53.90
N ARG A 3 48.33 -49.75 -53.27
CA ARG A 3 48.78 -49.46 -51.90
C ARG A 3 49.56 -48.13 -51.83
N LEU A 4 49.50 -47.47 -50.66
CA LEU A 4 50.50 -46.71 -49.84
C LEU A 4 51.71 -45.96 -50.49
N PRO A 5 52.33 -44.92 -49.87
CA PRO A 5 52.58 -44.79 -48.42
C PRO A 5 52.49 -43.39 -47.76
N LEU A 6 52.67 -43.43 -46.43
CA LEU A 6 52.82 -42.39 -45.41
C LEU A 6 53.62 -41.12 -45.79
N LEU A 7 53.17 -39.98 -45.26
CA LEU A 7 54.05 -38.94 -44.69
C LEU A 7 53.44 -38.42 -43.39
N VAL A 8 54.09 -38.77 -42.29
CA VAL A 8 53.84 -38.27 -40.93
C VAL A 8 54.35 -36.83 -40.88
N VAL A 9 53.45 -35.87 -40.72
CA VAL A 9 53.85 -34.49 -40.39
C VAL A 9 53.85 -34.37 -38.87
N PHE A 10 55.05 -34.41 -38.32
CA PHE A 10 55.38 -33.95 -36.98
C PHE A 10 54.97 -32.47 -36.87
N SER A 11 53.80 -32.17 -36.30
CA SER A 11 53.57 -30.82 -35.79
C SER A 11 54.20 -30.75 -34.41
N THR A 12 55.35 -30.08 -34.35
CA THR A 12 56.06 -29.79 -33.12
C THR A 12 55.13 -29.00 -32.21
N LEU A 13 54.83 -29.58 -31.04
CA LEU A 13 54.33 -28.90 -29.87
C LEU A 13 55.27 -27.73 -29.57
N LEU A 14 54.93 -26.54 -30.05
CA LEU A 14 55.50 -25.30 -29.55
C LEU A 14 54.81 -24.98 -28.22
N ASN A 15 55.17 -25.75 -27.18
CA ASN A 15 54.91 -25.38 -25.79
C ASN A 15 55.86 -24.22 -25.46
N CYS A 16 55.45 -23.00 -25.82
CA CYS A 16 56.10 -21.81 -25.31
C CYS A 16 55.64 -21.64 -23.86
N SER A 17 56.35 -22.26 -22.91
CA SER A 17 56.21 -21.91 -21.50
C SER A 17 56.82 -20.52 -21.30
N TYR A 18 55.98 -19.49 -21.47
CA TYR A 18 56.32 -18.12 -21.11
C TYR A 18 56.44 -18.07 -19.58
N THR A 19 57.65 -18.28 -19.07
CA THR A 19 57.96 -18.05 -17.66
C THR A 19 57.98 -16.54 -17.45
N GLN A 20 56.91 -16.03 -16.84
CA GLN A 20 56.72 -14.60 -16.68
C GLN A 20 57.40 -14.08 -15.42
N ASN A 21 58.61 -13.55 -15.58
CA ASN A 21 59.31 -12.94 -14.45
C ASN A 21 58.75 -11.52 -14.17
N CYS A 22 58.14 -11.33 -13.00
CA CYS A 22 57.49 -10.10 -12.58
C CYS A 22 58.45 -8.90 -12.43
N THR A 23 59.76 -9.14 -12.47
CA THR A 23 60.78 -8.08 -12.50
C THR A 23 60.89 -7.40 -13.87
N LYS A 24 60.48 -8.07 -14.96
CA LYS A 24 60.57 -7.53 -16.33
C LYS A 24 59.27 -6.92 -16.82
N THR A 25 58.13 -7.46 -16.39
CA THR A 25 56.80 -6.97 -16.75
C THR A 25 56.00 -6.76 -15.48
N PRO A 26 55.77 -5.51 -15.04
CA PRO A 26 54.96 -5.25 -13.85
C PRO A 26 53.51 -5.69 -14.10
N CYS A 27 52.88 -6.24 -13.07
CA CYS A 27 51.49 -6.67 -13.13
C CYS A 27 50.54 -5.46 -13.26
N LEU A 28 49.35 -5.69 -13.81
CA LEU A 28 48.29 -4.67 -13.86
C LEU A 28 47.84 -4.29 -12.43
N PRO A 29 47.17 -3.14 -12.22
CA PRO A 29 46.41 -2.89 -11.01
C PRO A 29 45.41 -4.02 -10.75
N ASN A 30 45.14 -4.32 -9.48
CA ASN A 30 44.35 -5.48 -9.05
C ASN A 30 44.95 -6.85 -9.42
N ALA A 31 46.26 -6.92 -9.69
CA ALA A 31 47.01 -8.18 -9.79
C ALA A 31 48.24 -8.18 -8.86
N LYS A 32 48.66 -9.37 -8.47
CA LYS A 32 49.86 -9.62 -7.66
C LYS A 32 50.75 -10.65 -8.32
N CYS A 33 52.05 -10.48 -8.15
CA CYS A 33 53.00 -11.49 -8.55
C CYS A 33 53.03 -12.61 -7.51
N GLU A 34 52.83 -13.86 -7.93
CA GLU A 34 52.96 -15.02 -7.05
C GLU A 34 53.72 -16.15 -7.76
N ILE A 35 54.28 -17.07 -6.98
CA ILE A 35 54.87 -18.31 -7.50
C ILE A 35 53.90 -19.46 -7.22
N ARG A 36 53.34 -20.07 -8.26
CA ARG A 36 52.49 -21.26 -8.15
C ARG A 36 53.14 -22.41 -8.91
N ASN A 37 53.33 -23.56 -8.25
CA ASN A 37 53.96 -24.76 -8.83
C ASN A 37 55.35 -24.49 -9.46
N GLY A 38 56.13 -23.58 -8.88
CA GLY A 38 57.47 -23.22 -9.36
C GLY A 38 57.49 -22.25 -10.55
N ILE A 39 56.34 -21.74 -10.98
CA ILE A 39 56.21 -20.73 -12.04
C ILE A 39 55.86 -19.39 -11.38
N GLU A 40 56.70 -18.39 -11.61
CA GLU A 40 56.42 -16.99 -11.27
C GLU A 40 55.53 -16.39 -12.37
N ALA A 41 54.42 -15.75 -11.99
CA ALA A 41 53.54 -15.03 -12.90
C ALA A 41 52.66 -14.01 -12.16
N CYS A 42 52.06 -13.09 -12.92
CA CYS A 42 51.03 -12.20 -12.40
C CYS A 42 49.67 -12.91 -12.34
N TYR A 43 49.00 -12.80 -11.21
CA TYR A 43 47.65 -13.32 -11.00
C TYR A 43 46.74 -12.18 -10.54
N CYS A 44 45.54 -12.09 -11.10
CA CYS A 44 44.54 -11.14 -10.60
C CYS A 44 44.22 -11.43 -9.12
N ASN A 45 43.91 -10.37 -8.38
CA ASN A 45 43.44 -10.46 -7.01
C ASN A 45 42.09 -11.19 -6.96
N MET A 46 41.68 -11.67 -5.77
CA MET A 46 40.35 -12.26 -5.64
C MET A 46 39.27 -11.25 -6.05
N GLY A 47 38.22 -11.71 -6.73
CA GLY A 47 37.17 -10.87 -7.32
C GLY A 47 37.54 -10.29 -8.69
N PHE A 48 38.65 -10.72 -9.30
CA PHE A 48 39.05 -10.30 -10.64
C PHE A 48 39.49 -11.49 -11.49
N SER A 49 39.09 -11.48 -12.76
CA SER A 49 39.48 -12.47 -13.76
C SER A 49 40.31 -11.87 -14.89
N GLY A 50 41.28 -12.64 -15.37
CA GLY A 50 42.14 -12.22 -16.48
C GLY A 50 43.52 -12.86 -16.41
N ASN A 51 44.45 -12.31 -17.18
CA ASN A 51 45.81 -12.84 -17.27
C ASN A 51 46.82 -12.12 -16.35
N GLY A 52 46.38 -11.14 -15.55
CA GLY A 52 47.26 -10.45 -14.59
C GLY A 52 48.16 -9.36 -15.20
N VAL A 53 48.20 -9.26 -16.54
CA VAL A 53 49.27 -8.55 -17.28
C VAL A 53 48.71 -7.57 -18.29
N THR A 54 47.64 -7.94 -18.98
CA THR A 54 46.92 -7.06 -19.92
C THR A 54 45.47 -6.87 -19.50
N ILE A 55 44.91 -7.82 -18.73
CA ILE A 55 43.51 -7.84 -18.32
C ILE A 55 43.45 -8.35 -16.88
N CYS A 56 42.81 -7.57 -16.01
CA CYS A 56 42.16 -8.00 -14.78
C CYS A 56 40.85 -7.24 -14.68
N GLU A 57 39.76 -7.88 -15.06
CA GLU A 57 38.42 -7.33 -15.01
C GLU A 57 37.72 -7.81 -13.75
N ASP A 58 36.91 -6.93 -13.18
CA ASP A 58 36.08 -7.21 -12.02
C ASP A 58 35.10 -8.34 -12.33
N ASP A 59 35.06 -9.34 -11.45
CA ASP A 59 34.12 -10.45 -11.57
C ASP A 59 32.74 -9.96 -11.12
N ASN A 60 31.77 -9.90 -12.04
CA ASN A 60 30.40 -9.57 -11.64
C ASN A 60 29.71 -10.77 -11.00
N GLU A 61 29.88 -10.94 -9.69
CA GLU A 61 29.28 -12.06 -8.96
C GLU A 61 27.74 -12.00 -8.91
N CYS A 62 27.16 -10.84 -9.22
CA CYS A 62 25.71 -10.65 -9.33
C CYS A 62 25.15 -10.95 -10.73
N GLY A 63 26.00 -11.22 -11.74
CA GLY A 63 25.57 -11.43 -13.12
C GLY A 63 24.81 -12.75 -13.37
N ASN A 64 24.94 -13.73 -12.47
CA ASN A 64 24.28 -15.03 -12.56
C ASN A 64 23.15 -15.11 -11.51
N LEU A 65 21.98 -14.62 -11.89
CA LEU A 65 20.84 -14.18 -11.05
C LEU A 65 20.23 -15.19 -10.07
N THR A 66 20.65 -16.46 -10.04
CA THR A 66 19.87 -17.51 -9.33
C THR A 66 20.46 -18.01 -8.02
N GLN A 67 21.68 -17.64 -7.59
CA GLN A 67 22.27 -18.26 -6.39
C GLN A 67 23.28 -17.44 -5.56
N SER A 68 23.73 -16.26 -5.99
CA SER A 68 24.82 -15.56 -5.29
C SER A 68 24.45 -15.00 -3.90
N CYS A 69 23.18 -14.68 -3.65
CA CYS A 69 22.71 -14.09 -2.38
C CYS A 69 21.68 -14.92 -1.60
N GLY A 70 21.30 -16.10 -2.11
CA GLY A 70 20.19 -16.90 -1.56
C GLY A 70 18.81 -16.29 -1.85
N GLU A 71 17.74 -16.95 -1.38
CA GLU A 71 16.37 -16.45 -1.54
C GLU A 71 16.14 -15.19 -0.68
N ASN A 72 15.31 -14.27 -1.19
CA ASN A 72 14.92 -13.03 -0.51
C ASN A 72 16.10 -12.08 -0.20
N ALA A 73 17.09 -12.01 -1.10
CA ALA A 73 18.21 -11.07 -1.01
C ALA A 73 18.53 -10.43 -2.37
N ASN A 74 18.93 -9.15 -2.35
CA ASN A 74 19.47 -8.44 -3.52
C ASN A 74 21.00 -8.48 -3.48
N CYS A 75 21.60 -8.75 -4.65
CA CYS A 75 23.04 -8.71 -4.86
C CYS A 75 23.48 -7.34 -5.39
N THR A 76 24.51 -6.76 -4.82
CA THR A 76 25.18 -5.56 -5.37
C THR A 76 26.65 -5.87 -5.62
N ASN A 77 27.07 -5.73 -6.87
CA ASN A 77 28.45 -5.91 -7.28
C ASN A 77 29.27 -4.67 -6.91
N THR A 78 30.48 -4.87 -6.44
CA THR A 78 31.45 -3.82 -6.11
C THR A 78 32.80 -4.18 -6.72
N GLU A 79 33.70 -3.22 -6.89
CA GLU A 79 35.01 -3.54 -7.45
C GLU A 79 35.80 -4.48 -6.51
N GLY A 80 36.10 -5.68 -7.00
CA GLY A 80 36.81 -6.76 -6.33
C GLY A 80 35.98 -7.61 -5.36
N SER A 81 34.65 -7.41 -5.29
CA SER A 81 33.77 -8.13 -4.36
C SER A 81 32.29 -7.91 -4.68
N TYR A 82 31.40 -8.61 -3.99
CA TYR A 82 29.99 -8.25 -3.92
C TYR A 82 29.52 -8.17 -2.48
N TYR A 83 28.32 -7.64 -2.28
CA TYR A 83 27.58 -7.83 -1.04
C TYR A 83 26.11 -8.12 -1.31
N CYS A 84 25.51 -8.85 -0.39
CA CYS A 84 24.10 -9.16 -0.33
C CYS A 84 23.41 -8.31 0.72
N MET A 85 22.20 -7.87 0.41
CA MET A 85 21.29 -7.25 1.37
C MET A 85 19.98 -8.01 1.32
N CYS A 86 19.41 -8.35 2.48
CA CYS A 86 18.07 -8.92 2.50
C CYS A 86 17.07 -7.96 1.88
N VAL A 87 16.13 -8.49 1.08
CA VAL A 87 15.05 -7.67 0.56
C VAL A 87 14.21 -7.13 1.71
N PRO A 88 13.53 -6.00 1.52
CA PRO A 88 12.69 -5.43 2.57
C PRO A 88 11.66 -6.45 3.11
N GLY A 89 11.58 -6.60 4.44
CA GLY A 89 10.74 -7.62 5.12
C GLY A 89 11.51 -8.82 5.67
N PHE A 90 12.79 -8.96 5.29
CA PHE A 90 13.70 -9.98 5.80
C PHE A 90 14.89 -9.34 6.50
N ARG A 91 15.46 -10.03 7.49
CA ARG A 91 16.74 -9.66 8.12
C ARG A 91 17.72 -10.80 7.96
N SER A 92 19.01 -10.48 7.96
CA SER A 92 20.05 -11.51 7.99
C SER A 92 19.98 -12.27 9.32
N SER A 93 20.25 -13.58 9.26
CA SER A 93 20.38 -14.42 10.47
C SER A 93 21.49 -13.92 11.42
N SER A 94 22.47 -13.19 10.88
CA SER A 94 23.59 -12.59 11.60
C SER A 94 23.37 -11.13 12.06
N ASN A 95 22.20 -10.53 11.79
CA ASN A 95 21.89 -9.12 12.08
C ASN A 95 22.83 -8.08 11.44
N GLN A 96 23.44 -8.42 10.30
CA GLN A 96 24.22 -7.50 9.48
C GLN A 96 23.39 -6.97 8.30
N ASP A 97 23.50 -5.67 8.00
CA ASP A 97 22.81 -5.06 6.85
C ASP A 97 23.38 -5.52 5.51
N ARG A 98 24.67 -5.86 5.47
CA ARG A 98 25.40 -6.37 4.30
C ARG A 98 26.15 -7.64 4.69
N PHE A 99 26.03 -8.68 3.88
CA PHE A 99 26.69 -9.96 4.10
C PHE A 99 27.17 -10.59 2.78
N ILE A 100 27.97 -11.65 2.86
CA ILE A 100 28.39 -12.48 1.71
C ILE A 100 27.86 -13.90 1.93
N THR A 101 27.49 -14.65 0.89
CA THR A 101 26.80 -15.95 1.11
C THR A 101 27.68 -17.08 1.62
N ASN A 102 28.99 -16.93 1.50
CA ASN A 102 29.95 -17.97 1.91
C ASN A 102 30.07 -18.15 3.44
N ASP A 103 29.40 -17.30 4.23
CA ASP A 103 29.44 -17.34 5.69
C ASP A 103 28.24 -18.09 6.33
N GLY A 104 27.29 -18.58 5.51
CA GLY A 104 26.08 -19.25 5.98
C GLY A 104 24.97 -18.31 6.46
N THR A 105 25.11 -17.00 6.25
CA THR A 105 24.07 -16.01 6.51
C THR A 105 22.92 -16.20 5.52
N VAL A 106 21.71 -16.25 6.04
CA VAL A 106 20.47 -16.37 5.26
C VAL A 106 19.50 -15.27 5.66
N CYS A 107 18.63 -14.89 4.73
CA CYS A 107 17.55 -13.96 5.02
C CYS A 107 16.39 -14.69 5.69
N ILE A 108 16.11 -14.32 6.94
CA ILE A 108 14.99 -14.83 7.72
C ILE A 108 13.90 -13.77 7.82
N GLU A 109 12.64 -14.22 7.83
CA GLU A 109 11.49 -13.32 7.93
C GLU A 109 11.58 -12.47 9.20
N ASN A 110 11.37 -11.17 9.05
CA ASN A 110 11.30 -10.27 10.18
C ASN A 110 9.89 -10.31 10.78
N VAL A 111 9.69 -11.13 11.81
CA VAL A 111 8.37 -11.32 12.46
C VAL A 111 7.95 -10.10 13.30
N ASN A 112 8.76 -9.05 13.43
CA ASN A 112 8.37 -7.83 14.14
C ASN A 112 8.86 -6.53 13.48
N ALA A 113 7.87 -5.70 13.15
CA ALA A 113 7.90 -4.29 12.77
C ALA A 113 8.40 -3.97 11.34
N ASN A 114 7.45 -3.54 10.50
CA ASN A 114 7.58 -3.00 9.15
C ASN A 114 7.60 -4.05 8.02
N CYS A 115 6.40 -4.53 7.65
CA CYS A 115 6.20 -5.05 6.30
C CYS A 115 6.52 -3.93 5.29
N HIS A 116 7.18 -4.27 4.18
CA HIS A 116 7.46 -3.31 3.11
C HIS A 116 6.51 -3.54 1.93
N LEU A 117 5.23 -3.21 2.11
CA LEU A 117 4.18 -3.42 1.10
C LEU A 117 4.08 -4.85 0.53
N ASP A 118 4.71 -5.83 1.18
CA ASP A 118 4.61 -7.24 0.80
C ASP A 118 3.21 -7.78 1.14
N ASN A 119 2.53 -8.32 0.13
CA ASN A 119 1.13 -8.74 0.25
C ASN A 119 0.96 -9.90 1.25
N VAL A 120 1.93 -10.81 1.36
CA VAL A 120 1.86 -11.95 2.28
C VAL A 120 2.01 -11.47 3.72
N CYS A 121 2.98 -10.60 3.98
CA CYS A 121 3.21 -9.97 5.27
C CYS A 121 2.03 -9.09 5.70
N ILE A 122 1.49 -8.26 4.79
CA ILE A 122 0.29 -7.46 5.04
C ILE A 122 -0.88 -8.37 5.41
N ALA A 123 -1.13 -9.43 4.66
CA ALA A 123 -2.21 -10.38 4.95
C ALA A 123 -2.02 -11.06 6.32
N ALA A 124 -0.79 -11.43 6.68
CA ALA A 124 -0.48 -11.99 7.99
C ALA A 124 -0.73 -10.97 9.12
N ASN A 125 -0.34 -9.71 8.94
CA ASN A 125 -0.61 -8.63 9.89
C ASN A 125 -2.10 -8.34 10.05
N ILE A 126 -2.86 -8.32 8.95
CA ILE A 126 -4.32 -8.18 8.97
C ILE A 126 -4.94 -9.33 9.77
N ASN A 127 -4.59 -10.59 9.47
CA ASN A 127 -5.10 -11.75 10.19
C ASN A 127 -4.75 -11.72 11.69
N LYS A 128 -3.51 -11.36 12.03
CA LYS A 128 -3.06 -11.20 13.42
C LYS A 128 -3.83 -10.11 14.16
N THR A 129 -4.22 -9.03 13.47
CA THR A 129 -4.95 -7.93 14.09
C THR A 129 -6.45 -8.23 14.18
N LEU A 130 -7.04 -8.82 13.13
CA LEU A 130 -8.42 -9.29 13.13
C LEU A 130 -8.66 -10.34 14.22
N THR A 131 -7.72 -11.25 14.47
CA THR A 131 -7.87 -12.24 15.56
C THR A 131 -7.94 -11.60 16.94
N LYS A 132 -7.21 -10.50 17.18
CA LYS A 132 -7.34 -9.70 18.42
C LYS A 132 -8.71 -9.03 18.51
N ILE A 133 -9.13 -8.37 17.43
CA ILE A 133 -10.35 -7.56 17.40
C ILE A 133 -11.63 -8.41 17.41
N ARG A 134 -11.61 -9.64 16.87
CA ARG A 134 -12.76 -10.56 16.86
C ARG A 134 -13.34 -10.86 18.24
N SER A 135 -12.54 -10.72 19.30
CA SER A 135 -13.00 -10.90 20.67
C SER A 135 -13.90 -9.76 21.18
N ILE A 136 -13.84 -8.59 20.53
CA ILE A 136 -14.58 -7.38 20.89
C ILE A 136 -15.96 -7.42 20.23
N LYS A 137 -17.00 -7.57 21.05
CA LYS A 137 -18.39 -7.67 20.59
C LYS A 137 -19.09 -6.32 20.46
N GLU A 138 -18.61 -5.31 21.17
CA GLU A 138 -19.22 -3.98 21.18
C GLU A 138 -18.61 -3.12 20.05
N PRO A 139 -19.43 -2.63 19.09
CA PRO A 139 -18.95 -1.81 17.98
C PRO A 139 -18.12 -0.59 18.40
N VAL A 140 -18.54 0.13 19.44
CA VAL A 140 -17.80 1.31 19.93
C VAL A 140 -16.42 0.91 20.46
N ALA A 141 -16.33 -0.14 21.27
CA ALA A 141 -15.05 -0.63 21.79
C ALA A 141 -14.12 -1.12 20.67
N LEU A 142 -14.68 -1.75 19.62
CA LEU A 142 -13.93 -2.18 18.44
C LEU A 142 -13.32 -0.98 17.72
N LEU A 143 -14.13 0.06 17.48
CA LEU A 143 -13.69 1.28 16.81
C LEU A 143 -12.67 2.07 17.63
N GLN A 144 -12.80 2.07 18.96
CA GLN A 144 -11.82 2.67 19.87
C GLN A 144 -10.47 1.95 19.81
N GLU A 145 -10.46 0.63 19.67
CA GLU A 145 -9.21 -0.13 19.50
C GLU A 145 -8.53 0.25 18.18
N VAL A 146 -9.29 0.34 17.08
CA VAL A 146 -8.73 0.79 15.80
C VAL A 146 -8.24 2.24 15.89
N TYR A 147 -9.04 3.13 16.50
CA TYR A 147 -8.70 4.54 16.69
C TYR A 147 -7.37 4.71 17.44
N ARG A 148 -7.21 4.06 18.60
CA ARG A 148 -6.01 4.16 19.43
C ARG A 148 -4.75 3.72 18.71
N ASN A 149 -4.86 2.67 17.89
CA ASN A 149 -3.75 2.15 17.13
C ASN A 149 -3.50 2.91 15.81
N SER A 150 -4.32 3.92 15.48
CA SER A 150 -4.19 4.73 14.26
C SER A 150 -3.94 6.22 14.48
N VAL A 151 -3.65 6.68 15.70
CA VAL A 151 -3.52 8.12 16.00
C VAL A 151 -2.19 8.73 15.51
N THR A 152 -1.05 8.07 15.70
CA THR A 152 0.27 8.63 15.37
C THR A 152 1.21 7.59 14.75
N ASP A 153 2.24 8.07 14.05
CA ASP A 153 3.36 7.29 13.53
C ASP A 153 2.99 6.14 12.58
N LEU A 154 1.89 6.31 11.84
CA LEU A 154 1.44 5.34 10.84
C LEU A 154 2.50 5.12 9.75
N SER A 155 2.83 3.86 9.49
CA SER A 155 3.51 3.45 8.27
C SER A 155 2.51 3.25 7.12
N PRO A 156 2.98 3.20 5.85
CA PRO A 156 2.12 2.86 4.72
C PRO A 156 1.42 1.50 4.90
N THR A 157 2.10 0.54 5.51
CA THR A 157 1.52 -0.76 5.86
C THR A 157 0.42 -0.64 6.91
N ASP A 158 0.55 0.25 7.89
CA ASP A 158 -0.49 0.45 8.91
C ASP A 158 -1.76 1.04 8.30
N ILE A 159 -1.62 2.03 7.39
CA ILE A 159 -2.75 2.57 6.63
C ILE A 159 -3.51 1.45 5.92
N ILE A 160 -2.80 0.62 5.15
CA ILE A 160 -3.40 -0.52 4.44
C ILE A 160 -4.07 -1.46 5.44
N THR A 161 -3.36 -1.86 6.48
CA THR A 161 -3.82 -2.84 7.46
C THR A 161 -5.10 -2.38 8.17
N TYR A 162 -5.15 -1.14 8.64
CA TYR A 162 -6.34 -0.64 9.36
C TYR A 162 -7.52 -0.33 8.43
N ILE A 163 -7.28 0.06 7.18
CA ILE A 163 -8.37 0.16 6.18
C ILE A 163 -8.99 -1.21 5.94
N GLU A 164 -8.17 -2.25 5.80
CA GLU A 164 -8.62 -3.64 5.64
C GLU A 164 -9.40 -4.13 6.86
N ILE A 165 -8.90 -3.84 8.08
CA ILE A 165 -9.59 -4.17 9.33
C ILE A 165 -10.96 -3.49 9.42
N LEU A 166 -11.05 -2.21 9.06
CA LEU A 166 -12.32 -1.47 9.04
C LEU A 166 -13.29 -2.08 8.02
N ALA A 167 -12.80 -2.45 6.83
CA ALA A 167 -13.61 -3.06 5.78
C ALA A 167 -14.20 -4.40 6.24
N GLU A 168 -13.37 -5.29 6.77
CA GLU A 168 -13.76 -6.60 7.32
C GLU A 168 -14.72 -6.46 8.51
N SER A 169 -14.48 -5.48 9.39
CA SER A 169 -15.27 -5.28 10.60
C SER A 169 -16.60 -4.55 10.35
N SER A 170 -16.79 -3.93 9.19
CA SER A 170 -17.97 -3.12 8.84
C SER A 170 -19.30 -3.85 9.10
N SER A 171 -19.34 -5.16 8.85
CA SER A 171 -20.53 -6.00 9.03
C SER A 171 -20.97 -6.14 10.49
N LEU A 172 -20.03 -5.95 11.44
CA LEU A 172 -20.21 -6.07 12.89
C LEU A 172 -20.70 -4.78 13.55
N LEU A 173 -20.67 -3.64 12.84
CA LEU A 173 -20.95 -2.33 13.44
C LEU A 173 -22.46 -2.04 13.64
N GLY A 174 -23.35 -2.85 13.06
CA GLY A 174 -24.81 -2.68 13.18
C GLY A 174 -25.44 -3.54 14.29
N TYR A 175 -26.56 -3.07 14.86
CA TYR A 175 -27.26 -3.72 15.99
C TYR A 175 -28.55 -4.43 15.57
N LYS A 176 -28.48 -5.76 15.37
CA LYS A 176 -29.67 -6.57 15.02
C LYS A 176 -30.54 -6.98 16.22
N ASN A 177 -29.96 -7.35 17.37
CA ASN A 177 -30.68 -8.13 18.41
C ASN A 177 -30.97 -7.46 19.76
N ASN A 178 -30.70 -6.16 19.96
CA ASN A 178 -30.94 -5.51 21.26
C ASN A 178 -32.36 -4.93 21.40
N THR A 179 -32.84 -4.84 22.63
CA THR A 179 -34.13 -4.27 23.01
C THR A 179 -34.30 -2.82 22.51
N ILE A 180 -35.53 -2.52 22.11
CA ILE A 180 -35.96 -1.46 21.18
C ILE A 180 -35.54 -0.03 21.61
N SER A 181 -35.43 0.29 22.90
CA SER A 181 -35.29 1.70 23.31
C SER A 181 -33.89 2.31 23.17
N ALA A 182 -32.81 1.51 23.10
CA ALA A 182 -31.43 2.03 23.15
C ALA A 182 -30.70 2.02 21.78
N LYS A 183 -31.32 1.47 20.72
CA LYS A 183 -30.67 1.27 19.43
C LYS A 183 -30.23 2.58 18.77
N ASP A 184 -31.06 3.61 18.82
CA ASP A 184 -30.77 4.89 18.16
C ASP A 184 -29.59 5.61 18.84
N THR A 185 -29.59 5.69 20.18
CA THR A 185 -28.48 6.26 20.95
C THR A 185 -27.17 5.52 20.73
N LEU A 186 -27.24 4.18 20.68
CA LEU A 186 -26.08 3.34 20.45
C LEU A 186 -25.56 3.47 19.01
N SER A 187 -26.45 3.60 18.03
CA SER A 187 -26.10 3.85 16.62
C SER A 187 -25.44 5.22 16.45
N ASN A 188 -25.97 6.27 17.10
CA ASN A 188 -25.35 7.61 17.13
C ASN A 188 -23.94 7.57 17.72
N SER A 189 -23.76 6.83 18.82
CA SER A 189 -22.46 6.66 19.47
C SER A 189 -21.47 5.92 18.56
N THR A 190 -21.91 4.84 17.91
CA THR A 190 -21.09 4.10 16.93
C THR A 190 -20.73 4.97 15.73
N LEU A 191 -21.67 5.75 15.16
CA LEU A 191 -21.38 6.66 14.04
C LEU A 191 -20.38 7.75 14.43
N THR A 192 -20.54 8.34 15.62
CA THR A 192 -19.61 9.35 16.14
C THR A 192 -18.19 8.79 16.27
N GLU A 193 -18.06 7.61 16.88
CA GLU A 193 -16.75 6.97 17.04
C GLU A 193 -16.16 6.56 15.69
N PHE A 194 -17.00 6.02 14.78
CA PHE A 194 -16.56 5.62 13.45
C PHE A 194 -15.98 6.80 12.65
N VAL A 195 -16.64 7.95 12.67
CA VAL A 195 -16.16 9.17 11.99
C VAL A 195 -14.86 9.68 12.60
N LYS A 196 -14.67 9.57 13.92
CA LYS A 196 -13.38 9.87 14.56
C LYS A 196 -12.29 8.90 14.14
N THR A 197 -12.57 7.59 14.12
CA THR A 197 -11.62 6.56 13.66
C THR A 197 -11.20 6.78 12.21
N VAL A 198 -12.14 7.08 11.32
CA VAL A 198 -11.86 7.33 9.90
C VAL A 198 -11.06 8.62 9.70
N ASN A 199 -11.32 9.64 10.53
CA ASN A 199 -10.61 10.92 10.46
C ASN A 199 -9.08 10.72 10.54
N ASN A 200 -8.60 9.77 11.34
CA ASN A 200 -7.18 9.44 11.47
C ASN A 200 -6.51 9.01 10.14
N PHE A 201 -7.26 8.68 9.09
CA PHE A 201 -6.70 8.29 7.78
C PHE A 201 -6.86 9.35 6.69
N VAL A 202 -7.68 10.37 6.94
CA VAL A 202 -8.04 11.41 5.95
C VAL A 202 -7.59 12.81 6.36
N GLN A 203 -7.02 12.95 7.56
CA GLN A 203 -6.38 14.18 8.00
C GLN A 203 -5.15 14.51 7.16
N ARG A 204 -4.89 15.80 7.01
CA ARG A 204 -3.83 16.32 6.15
C ARG A 204 -2.41 15.91 6.57
N ASP A 205 -2.18 15.72 7.87
CA ASP A 205 -0.91 15.24 8.42
C ASP A 205 -0.57 13.82 7.97
N THR A 206 -1.57 12.97 7.72
CA THR A 206 -1.36 11.62 7.20
C THR A 206 -0.90 11.57 5.75
N PHE A 207 -0.99 12.69 5.00
CA PHE A 207 -0.70 12.69 3.57
C PHE A 207 0.77 12.39 3.29
N VAL A 208 1.68 12.71 4.22
CA VAL A 208 3.10 12.34 4.12
C VAL A 208 3.32 10.82 4.17
N VAL A 209 2.37 10.07 4.74
CA VAL A 209 2.40 8.61 4.76
C VAL A 209 1.79 8.07 3.47
N TRP A 210 0.67 8.64 3.02
CA TRP A 210 0.04 8.31 1.73
C TRP A 210 0.95 8.58 0.53
N ASP A 211 1.81 9.59 0.59
CA ASP A 211 2.79 9.95 -0.44
C ASP A 211 3.90 8.89 -0.59
N LYS A 212 4.12 8.05 0.42
CA LYS A 212 5.05 6.92 0.34
C LYS A 212 4.48 5.71 -0.41
N LEU A 213 3.18 5.72 -0.74
CA LEU A 213 2.53 4.69 -1.56
C LEU A 213 2.58 5.08 -3.03
N SER A 214 2.77 4.10 -3.92
CA SER A 214 2.59 4.37 -5.35
C SER A 214 1.15 4.81 -5.66
N VAL A 215 0.95 5.59 -6.73
CA VAL A 215 -0.38 6.10 -7.15
C VAL A 215 -1.44 5.00 -7.16
N ASN A 216 -1.11 3.80 -7.65
CA ASN A 216 -2.04 2.66 -7.69
C ASN A 216 -2.44 2.18 -6.29
N HIS A 217 -1.48 2.02 -5.37
CA HIS A 217 -1.78 1.62 -3.99
C HIS A 217 -2.58 2.70 -3.26
N ARG A 218 -2.15 3.97 -3.37
CA ARG A 218 -2.85 5.12 -2.80
C ARG A 218 -4.32 5.16 -3.25
N ARG A 219 -4.57 5.11 -4.56
CA ARG A 219 -5.93 5.13 -5.13
C ARG A 219 -6.76 3.92 -4.71
N THR A 220 -6.18 2.73 -4.73
CA THR A 220 -6.87 1.48 -4.34
C THR A 220 -7.32 1.54 -2.89
N HIS A 221 -6.41 1.88 -1.97
CA HIS A 221 -6.73 1.88 -0.54
C HIS A 221 -7.60 3.07 -0.14
N LEU A 222 -7.43 4.25 -0.75
CA LEU A 222 -8.33 5.38 -0.52
C LEU A 222 -9.76 5.09 -1.01
N THR A 223 -9.91 4.50 -2.20
CA THR A 223 -11.22 4.08 -2.72
C THR A 223 -11.85 3.02 -1.81
N LYS A 224 -11.05 2.07 -1.33
CA LYS A 224 -11.53 1.05 -0.38
C LYS A 224 -11.97 1.66 0.95
N LEU A 225 -11.23 2.65 1.46
CA LEU A 225 -11.63 3.40 2.65
C LEU A 225 -12.98 4.11 2.41
N MET A 226 -13.13 4.86 1.32
CA MET A 226 -14.38 5.55 0.99
C MET A 226 -15.56 4.58 0.89
N HIS A 227 -15.37 3.45 0.19
CA HIS A 227 -16.39 2.40 0.09
C HIS A 227 -16.74 1.80 1.45
N THR A 228 -15.74 1.56 2.30
CA THR A 228 -15.92 1.05 3.66
C THR A 228 -16.73 2.02 4.51
N VAL A 229 -16.46 3.32 4.39
CA VAL A 229 -17.21 4.37 5.10
C VAL A 229 -18.67 4.37 4.69
N GLU A 230 -18.97 4.28 3.39
CA GLU A 230 -20.34 4.22 2.89
C GLU A 230 -21.08 2.97 3.38
N GLN A 231 -20.47 1.79 3.24
CA GLN A 231 -21.08 0.52 3.65
C GLN A 231 -21.31 0.44 5.16
N ALA A 232 -20.30 0.78 5.96
CA ALA A 232 -20.39 0.78 7.41
C ALA A 232 -21.45 1.78 7.91
N THR A 233 -21.48 2.98 7.33
CA THR A 233 -22.45 4.01 7.71
C THR A 233 -23.88 3.54 7.41
N LEU A 234 -24.16 3.02 6.22
CA LEU A 234 -25.47 2.48 5.89
C LEU A 234 -25.85 1.32 6.82
N ARG A 235 -24.91 0.44 7.14
CA ARG A 235 -25.12 -0.69 8.04
C ARG A 235 -25.49 -0.26 9.47
N ILE A 236 -24.79 0.74 10.00
CA ILE A 236 -25.11 1.30 11.32
C ILE A 236 -26.48 2.01 11.26
N SER A 237 -26.72 2.79 10.21
CA SER A 237 -27.96 3.56 10.02
C SER A 237 -29.20 2.70 9.87
N GLN A 238 -29.10 1.50 9.29
CA GLN A 238 -30.19 0.53 9.25
C GLN A 238 -30.62 0.00 10.63
N SER A 239 -29.85 0.28 11.69
CA SER A 239 -30.19 -0.10 13.06
C SER A 239 -31.13 0.91 13.74
N PHE A 240 -31.32 2.10 13.14
CA PHE A 240 -32.28 3.08 13.61
C PHE A 240 -33.71 2.54 13.54
N GLN A 241 -34.54 2.98 14.48
CA GLN A 241 -35.95 2.59 14.54
C GLN A 241 -36.89 3.75 14.29
N LYS A 242 -36.50 4.95 14.71
CA LYS A 242 -37.29 6.17 14.53
C LYS A 242 -36.72 6.99 13.40
N THR A 243 -37.58 7.77 12.77
CA THR A 243 -37.15 8.82 11.85
C THR A 243 -36.08 9.69 12.51
N THR A 244 -34.89 9.72 11.91
CA THR A 244 -33.67 10.28 12.50
C THR A 244 -32.95 11.12 11.46
N GLU A 245 -32.55 12.33 11.85
CA GLU A 245 -31.52 13.12 11.19
C GLU A 245 -30.35 13.21 12.17
N PHE A 246 -29.19 12.72 11.76
CA PHE A 246 -27.99 12.66 12.58
C PHE A 246 -26.82 13.25 11.82
N ASP A 247 -26.05 14.12 12.47
CA ASP A 247 -24.81 14.65 11.93
C ASP A 247 -23.69 14.56 12.96
N THR A 248 -22.48 14.35 12.47
CA THR A 248 -21.26 14.36 13.28
C THR A 248 -20.08 14.79 12.42
N ASN A 249 -19.13 15.48 13.03
CA ASN A 249 -17.97 16.02 12.34
C ASN A 249 -16.67 15.75 13.10
N SER A 250 -15.61 15.65 12.33
CA SER A 250 -14.21 15.67 12.75
C SER A 250 -13.46 16.73 11.92
N THR A 251 -12.14 16.79 12.02
CA THR A 251 -11.36 17.87 11.38
C THR A 251 -11.42 17.84 9.85
N ASP A 252 -11.36 16.65 9.25
CA ASP A 252 -11.27 16.47 7.79
C ASP A 252 -12.37 15.57 7.20
N ILE A 253 -13.31 15.10 8.03
CA ILE A 253 -14.49 14.34 7.62
C ILE A 253 -15.73 14.83 8.35
N ALA A 254 -16.85 14.92 7.65
CA ALA A 254 -18.17 15.12 8.24
C ALA A 254 -19.15 14.09 7.67
N LEU A 255 -20.09 13.67 8.50
CA LEU A 255 -21.11 12.69 8.17
C LEU A 255 -22.48 13.27 8.48
N LYS A 256 -23.43 13.06 7.56
CA LYS A 256 -24.84 13.35 7.79
C LYS A 256 -25.71 12.19 7.32
N VAL A 257 -26.57 11.69 8.20
CA VAL A 257 -27.44 10.53 7.99
C VAL A 257 -28.89 10.92 8.16
N PHE A 258 -29.72 10.42 7.25
CA PHE A 258 -31.18 10.46 7.35
C PHE A 258 -31.69 9.03 7.36
N PHE A 259 -32.52 8.70 8.35
CA PHE A 259 -33.27 7.45 8.40
C PHE A 259 -34.75 7.77 8.52
N PHE A 260 -35.60 7.15 7.70
CA PHE A 260 -37.04 7.40 7.71
C PHE A 260 -37.83 6.25 7.11
N ASP A 261 -39.09 6.16 7.50
CA ASP A 261 -40.04 5.21 6.94
C ASP A 261 -40.71 5.72 5.65
N SER A 262 -41.52 4.87 5.02
CA SER A 262 -42.25 5.20 3.80
C SER A 262 -43.24 6.36 3.94
N TYR A 263 -43.77 6.60 5.15
CA TYR A 263 -44.72 7.69 5.41
C TYR A 263 -44.04 9.06 5.40
N ASN A 264 -42.79 9.14 5.88
CA ASN A 264 -42.05 10.38 5.97
C ASN A 264 -41.28 10.75 4.68
N MET A 265 -41.24 9.87 3.67
CA MET A 265 -40.51 10.09 2.40
C MET A 265 -40.87 11.40 1.68
N LYS A 266 -42.12 11.87 1.77
CA LYS A 266 -42.57 13.11 1.10
C LYS A 266 -42.11 14.39 1.81
N HIS A 267 -41.81 14.30 3.10
CA HIS A 267 -41.51 15.45 3.96
C HIS A 267 -40.01 15.62 4.22
N ILE A 268 -39.22 14.58 3.97
CA ILE A 268 -37.78 14.59 4.19
C ILE A 268 -37.07 14.83 2.87
N HIS A 269 -36.16 15.80 2.88
CA HIS A 269 -35.35 16.20 1.74
C HIS A 269 -33.88 16.07 2.13
N PRO A 270 -33.29 14.87 1.97
CA PRO A 270 -31.92 14.61 2.38
C PRO A 270 -30.94 15.48 1.58
N HIS A 271 -30.14 16.26 2.28
CA HIS A 271 -29.12 17.13 1.71
C HIS A 271 -27.98 17.32 2.70
N MET A 272 -26.82 17.75 2.18
CA MET A 272 -25.68 18.14 3.00
C MET A 272 -25.09 19.44 2.47
N ASN A 273 -24.77 20.35 3.39
CA ASN A 273 -24.03 21.58 3.16
C ASN A 273 -22.87 21.63 4.15
N MET A 274 -21.63 21.65 3.64
CA MET A 274 -20.43 21.80 4.46
C MET A 274 -19.39 22.66 3.77
N ASP A 275 -18.84 23.65 4.48
CA ASP A 275 -17.80 24.55 3.98
C ASP A 275 -18.14 25.23 2.62
N GLY A 276 -19.43 25.47 2.36
CA GLY A 276 -19.92 26.05 1.10
C GLY A 276 -20.14 25.03 -0.03
N ASP A 277 -19.74 23.78 0.19
CA ASP A 277 -20.01 22.65 -0.70
C ASP A 277 -21.39 22.06 -0.40
N TYR A 278 -22.15 21.77 -1.44
CA TYR A 278 -23.55 21.38 -1.33
C TYR A 278 -23.84 20.13 -2.16
N ILE A 279 -24.61 19.20 -1.60
CA ILE A 279 -25.20 18.07 -2.32
C ILE A 279 -26.65 17.89 -1.90
N ASN A 280 -27.50 17.60 -2.88
CA ASN A 280 -28.92 17.33 -2.67
C ASN A 280 -29.39 16.20 -3.59
N ILE A 281 -30.30 15.38 -3.07
CA ILE A 281 -30.89 14.28 -3.82
C ILE A 281 -32.39 14.47 -3.99
N PHE A 282 -32.89 14.10 -5.16
CA PHE A 282 -34.30 14.19 -5.51
C PHE A 282 -34.84 12.79 -5.80
N PRO A 283 -35.74 12.24 -4.97
CA PRO A 283 -36.37 10.96 -5.24
C PRO A 283 -37.42 11.06 -6.35
N LYS A 284 -37.59 9.98 -7.11
CA LYS A 284 -38.70 9.85 -8.08
C LYS A 284 -40.03 9.92 -7.33
N ARG A 285 -40.91 10.80 -7.82
CA ARG A 285 -42.28 10.93 -7.28
C ARG A 285 -43.09 9.68 -7.62
N LYS A 286 -43.53 8.93 -6.60
CA LYS A 286 -44.54 7.87 -6.74
C LYS A 286 -45.89 8.38 -6.24
N ALA A 287 -46.98 7.95 -6.90
CA ALA A 287 -48.34 8.37 -6.56
C ALA A 287 -48.75 7.92 -5.14
N ALA A 288 -48.31 6.73 -4.73
CA ALA A 288 -48.47 6.19 -3.37
C ALA A 288 -47.25 5.32 -2.99
N TYR A 289 -46.88 5.33 -1.70
CA TYR A 289 -45.87 4.45 -1.12
C TYR A 289 -46.58 3.45 -0.21
N ASP A 290 -47.17 2.41 -0.81
CA ASP A 290 -48.03 1.46 -0.08
C ASP A 290 -47.22 0.36 0.63
N SER A 291 -45.89 0.35 0.46
CA SER A 291 -45.00 -0.61 1.11
C SER A 291 -44.50 -0.08 2.45
N ASN A 292 -44.77 -0.83 3.52
CA ASN A 292 -44.09 -0.64 4.80
C ASN A 292 -42.59 -0.90 4.59
N GLY A 293 -41.78 0.13 4.80
CA GLY A 293 -40.35 0.04 4.57
C GLY A 293 -39.60 1.24 5.12
N ASN A 294 -38.28 1.16 5.08
CA ASN A 294 -37.40 2.20 5.58
C ASN A 294 -36.30 2.54 4.57
N VAL A 295 -35.76 3.74 4.72
CA VAL A 295 -34.73 4.32 3.88
C VAL A 295 -33.67 4.90 4.79
N ALA A 296 -32.41 4.60 4.49
CA ALA A 296 -31.24 5.25 5.05
C ALA A 296 -30.51 5.98 3.92
N VAL A 297 -30.20 7.26 4.11
CA VAL A 297 -29.38 8.08 3.22
C VAL A 297 -28.21 8.61 4.04
N ALA A 298 -27.00 8.39 3.56
CA ALA A 298 -25.77 8.82 4.20
C ALA A 298 -24.96 9.71 3.26
N PHE A 299 -24.65 10.91 3.72
CA PHE A 299 -23.73 11.84 3.07
C PHE A 299 -22.42 11.88 3.82
N VAL A 300 -21.31 11.79 3.08
CA VAL A 300 -19.97 11.88 3.64
C VAL A 300 -19.23 13.01 2.92
N TYR A 301 -18.66 13.92 3.70
CA TYR A 301 -17.85 15.02 3.22
C TYR A 301 -16.41 14.81 3.68
N TYR A 302 -15.48 14.82 2.74
CA TYR A 302 -14.05 14.78 3.00
C TYR A 302 -13.43 16.12 2.61
N LYS A 303 -12.87 16.79 3.60
CA LYS A 303 -12.34 18.15 3.45
C LYS A 303 -11.06 18.16 2.61
N SER A 304 -10.17 17.20 2.81
CA SER A 304 -8.78 17.33 2.33
C SER A 304 -8.32 16.25 1.35
N ILE A 305 -9.06 15.16 1.14
CA ILE A 305 -8.55 13.99 0.38
C ILE A 305 -8.42 14.17 -1.14
N GLY A 306 -8.90 15.29 -1.71
CA GLY A 306 -8.87 15.54 -3.15
C GLY A 306 -7.50 15.27 -3.80
N PRO A 307 -6.40 15.88 -3.33
CA PRO A 307 -5.07 15.63 -3.87
C PRO A 307 -4.65 14.15 -3.91
N LEU A 308 -5.09 13.32 -2.96
CA LEU A 308 -4.78 11.89 -2.92
C LEU A 308 -5.38 11.10 -4.10
N LEU A 309 -6.44 11.61 -4.71
CA LEU A 309 -7.10 11.02 -5.88
C LEU A 309 -6.44 11.41 -7.21
N SER A 310 -5.56 12.43 -7.19
CA SER A 310 -4.90 12.96 -8.39
C SER A 310 -3.92 11.95 -9.00
N SER A 311 -3.65 12.08 -10.30
CA SER A 311 -2.77 11.17 -11.05
C SER A 311 -1.28 11.38 -10.76
N SER A 312 -0.89 12.52 -10.19
CA SER A 312 0.51 12.86 -9.89
C SER A 312 1.08 12.07 -8.71
N ASP A 313 2.32 11.59 -8.85
CA ASP A 313 3.10 11.03 -7.74
C ASP A 313 3.42 12.09 -6.67
N ASN A 314 3.58 13.37 -7.05
CA ASN A 314 4.02 14.45 -6.15
C ASN A 314 2.91 15.48 -5.85
N PHE A 315 1.76 15.02 -5.37
CA PHE A 315 0.61 15.90 -5.07
C PHE A 315 0.88 16.90 -3.91
N LEU A 316 1.92 16.68 -3.10
CA LEU A 316 2.34 17.60 -2.03
C LEU A 316 3.16 18.79 -2.54
N LEU A 317 3.73 18.73 -3.75
CA LEU A 317 4.54 19.81 -4.31
C LEU A 317 3.66 20.85 -5.04
N LYS A 318 3.91 22.14 -4.76
CA LYS A 318 3.35 23.23 -5.57
C LYS A 318 3.92 23.15 -6.99
N PRO A 319 3.13 23.46 -8.04
CA PRO A 319 3.63 23.41 -9.41
C PRO A 319 4.83 24.35 -9.55
N GLN A 320 6.00 23.78 -9.87
CA GLN A 320 7.08 24.57 -10.43
C GLN A 320 6.73 24.83 -11.89
N ASN A 321 6.88 26.07 -12.34
CA ASN A 321 6.79 26.44 -13.75
C ASN A 321 7.84 25.65 -14.54
N TYR A 322 7.46 24.47 -15.01
CA TYR A 322 8.18 23.75 -16.05
C TYR A 322 7.22 23.58 -17.22
N ASP A 323 7.52 24.36 -18.24
CA ASP A 323 6.99 24.25 -19.59
C ASP A 323 7.25 22.82 -20.09
N ASN A 324 6.20 22.12 -20.54
CA ASN A 324 6.17 20.77 -21.11
C ASN A 324 6.22 19.57 -20.14
N SER A 325 5.08 19.22 -19.54
CA SER A 325 4.75 17.83 -19.19
C SER A 325 3.23 17.64 -19.20
N GLU A 326 2.77 16.45 -19.60
CA GLU A 326 1.36 16.03 -19.71
C GLU A 326 0.45 16.64 -18.62
N GLU A 327 -0.75 17.10 -19.00
CA GLU A 327 -1.71 17.70 -18.07
C GLU A 327 -2.01 16.75 -16.90
N GLU A 328 -1.36 16.96 -15.75
CA GLU A 328 -1.63 16.20 -14.54
C GLU A 328 -3.06 16.52 -14.06
N GLU A 329 -3.96 15.54 -14.18
CA GLU A 329 -5.31 15.63 -13.62
C GLU A 329 -5.25 15.74 -12.08
N ARG A 330 -5.52 16.94 -11.58
CA ARG A 330 -5.57 17.27 -10.15
C ARG A 330 -7.00 17.50 -9.68
N VAL A 331 -7.36 16.88 -8.56
CA VAL A 331 -8.64 17.15 -7.89
C VAL A 331 -8.48 18.35 -6.97
N ILE A 332 -9.08 19.46 -7.37
CA ILE A 332 -8.98 20.76 -6.68
C ILE A 332 -10.20 21.09 -5.81
N SER A 333 -11.06 20.13 -5.52
CA SER A 333 -12.21 20.31 -4.64
C SER A 333 -12.12 19.42 -3.41
N SER A 334 -13.02 19.63 -2.46
CA SER A 334 -13.40 18.59 -1.50
C SER A 334 -14.03 17.40 -2.22
N VAL A 335 -14.22 16.30 -1.50
CA VAL A 335 -14.94 15.13 -2.01
C VAL A 335 -16.20 14.96 -1.19
N ILE A 336 -17.35 14.89 -1.86
CA ILE A 336 -18.64 14.63 -1.22
C ILE A 336 -19.26 13.39 -1.86
N SER A 337 -19.76 12.47 -1.05
CA SER A 337 -20.47 11.29 -1.54
C SER A 337 -21.84 11.16 -0.87
N VAL A 338 -22.75 10.47 -1.57
CA VAL A 338 -24.05 10.08 -1.07
C VAL A 338 -24.25 8.60 -1.35
N SER A 339 -24.64 7.86 -0.32
CA SER A 339 -24.99 6.46 -0.39
C SER A 339 -26.38 6.26 0.20
N MET A 340 -27.12 5.28 -0.30
CA MET A 340 -28.46 4.99 0.19
C MET A 340 -28.74 3.50 0.23
N SER A 341 -29.61 3.14 1.14
CA SER A 341 -30.17 1.81 1.24
C SER A 341 -31.64 1.92 1.60
N SER A 342 -32.47 1.08 0.97
CA SER A 342 -33.87 0.97 1.34
C SER A 342 -34.28 -0.49 1.48
N ASN A 343 -35.25 -0.73 2.36
CA ASN A 343 -35.90 -2.01 2.51
C ASN A 343 -37.42 -1.81 2.33
N PRO A 344 -38.03 -2.31 1.24
CA PRO A 344 -37.41 -3.06 0.14
C PRO A 344 -36.47 -2.21 -0.74
N PRO A 345 -35.56 -2.81 -1.54
CA PRO A 345 -34.59 -2.08 -2.36
C PRO A 345 -35.19 -1.15 -3.42
N THR A 346 -36.43 -1.39 -3.85
CA THR A 346 -37.14 -0.57 -4.85
C THR A 346 -38.00 0.54 -4.23
N LEU A 347 -37.96 0.69 -2.91
CA LEU A 347 -38.75 1.67 -2.18
C LEU A 347 -38.34 3.11 -2.52
N TYR A 348 -37.03 3.37 -2.55
CA TYR A 348 -36.48 4.71 -2.76
C TYR A 348 -35.63 4.75 -4.02
N GLU A 349 -36.18 5.32 -5.10
CA GLU A 349 -35.49 5.50 -6.37
C GLU A 349 -35.12 6.97 -6.57
N LEU A 350 -33.91 7.23 -7.04
CA LEU A 350 -33.46 8.58 -7.38
C LEU A 350 -33.91 9.02 -8.77
N GLU A 351 -34.29 10.28 -8.87
CA GLU A 351 -34.51 10.99 -10.12
C GLU A 351 -33.28 11.81 -10.50
N LYS A 352 -32.74 12.57 -9.55
CA LYS A 352 -31.63 13.50 -9.79
C LYS A 352 -30.77 13.67 -8.55
N ILE A 353 -29.47 13.89 -8.77
CA ILE A 353 -28.54 14.38 -7.75
C ILE A 353 -27.98 15.72 -8.26
N THR A 354 -27.92 16.72 -7.40
CA THR A 354 -27.27 18.00 -7.69
C THR A 354 -26.18 18.24 -6.67
N PHE A 355 -25.00 18.64 -7.13
CA PHE A 355 -23.91 19.04 -6.25
C PHE A 355 -23.27 20.33 -6.74
N THR A 356 -22.65 21.06 -5.81
CA THR A 356 -21.88 22.28 -6.08
C THR A 356 -20.67 22.25 -5.16
N LEU A 357 -19.47 22.27 -5.75
CA LEU A 357 -18.20 22.18 -5.03
C LEU A 357 -17.36 23.42 -5.31
N SER A 358 -16.75 23.94 -4.25
CA SER A 358 -15.85 25.08 -4.31
C SER A 358 -14.47 24.64 -4.79
N HIS A 359 -13.90 25.36 -5.74
CA HIS A 359 -12.52 25.16 -6.14
C HIS A 359 -11.58 25.68 -5.04
N ARG A 360 -10.68 24.82 -4.59
CA ARG A 360 -9.59 25.15 -3.68
C ARG A 360 -8.37 25.53 -4.53
N LYS A 361 -7.94 26.78 -4.36
CA LYS A 361 -6.76 27.35 -5.03
C LYS A 361 -5.46 26.90 -4.39
#